data_AF-A0A2Z6QQ46-F1
#
_entry.id   AF-A0A2Z6QQ46-F1
#
_cell.length_a   1.000
_cell.length_b   1.000
_cell.length_c   1.000
_cell.angle_alpha   90.00
_cell.angle_beta   90.00
_cell.angle_gamma   90.00
#
_symmetry.space_group_name_H-M   'P 1'
#
loop_
_entity.id
_entity.type
_entity.pdbx_description
1 polymer ?
#
loop_
_entity_poly.entity_id
_entity_poly.type
_entity_poly.pdbx_seq_one_letter_code
_entity_poly.pdbx_strand_id
1 'polypeptide(L)'
;MCEYLHANIIASANAVLPARTVGNNHTPKLPKDLETLIQHYHFLNRVTHSIKLLRKYPHTFSSSHDQKWSGYLTRLNNIFNLYKSTFPAVPILPLSLLSCRTDNFNNLFQTLSHASKLLRGLHLLKEKEFQDSSIKAHLESRDQNFDTDISSFINSALSRSRHRIVLNRVFIDHPTTLQLLTDPRDVSVAVTNHFQHAVPINSLLSPPSLEKWLSTVSSMPNGKAPGPSMITYEMLKHLGPTTNSLLLTLIRKCGNFAGLPGGTCRDPIITLESIIHDANHNKSSLWILSQDISKTFDSVNLTILKFALERIRLPASAITLILSIFMNRSNWVFTAYGETSSYRVRIGIDQGEVIFPLL
;
A
#
# COMPACT_ATOMS: atom_id res chain seq x y z
N MET A 1 8.13 25.24 -5.85
CA MET A 1 8.39 25.54 -4.42
C MET A 1 8.25 24.31 -3.52
N CYS A 2 7.26 23.42 -3.73
CA CYS A 2 7.16 22.13 -2.98
C CYS A 2 8.33 21.17 -3.17
N GLU A 3 8.93 21.08 -4.38
CA GLU A 3 10.03 20.16 -4.62
C GLU A 3 11.31 20.52 -3.85
N TYR A 4 11.56 21.82 -3.68
CA TYR A 4 12.72 22.31 -2.93
C TYR A 4 12.60 22.03 -1.42
N LEU A 5 11.40 22.20 -0.86
CA LEU A 5 11.12 21.88 0.54
C LEU A 5 11.21 20.37 0.79
N HIS A 6 10.66 19.57 -0.13
CA HIS A 6 10.73 18.11 -0.07
C HIS A 6 12.18 17.60 -0.11
N ALA A 7 13.00 18.16 -1.01
CA ALA A 7 14.41 17.80 -1.14
C ALA A 7 15.20 18.13 0.14
N ASN A 8 14.97 19.30 0.75
CA ASN A 8 15.66 19.72 1.97
C ASN A 8 15.24 18.91 3.20
N ILE A 9 13.97 18.52 3.30
CA ILE A 9 13.49 17.65 4.39
C ILE A 9 14.12 16.26 4.26
N ILE A 10 14.15 15.68 3.06
CA ILE A 10 14.80 14.37 2.84
C ILE A 10 16.30 14.43 3.11
N ALA A 11 16.98 15.50 2.65
CA ALA A 11 18.42 15.68 2.90
C ALA A 11 18.73 15.78 4.40
N SER A 12 17.93 16.53 5.15
CA SER A 12 18.09 16.69 6.60
C SER A 12 17.76 15.41 7.35
N ALA A 13 16.71 14.69 6.95
CA ALA A 13 16.34 13.40 7.53
C ALA A 13 17.43 12.35 7.33
N ASN A 14 18.03 12.28 6.14
CA ASN A 14 19.12 11.35 5.84
C ASN A 14 20.43 11.67 6.60
N ALA A 15 20.65 12.92 7.00
CA ALA A 15 21.84 13.33 7.74
C ALA A 15 21.77 13.02 9.25
N VAL A 16 20.56 12.96 9.81
CA VAL A 16 20.32 12.84 11.26
C VAL A 16 19.80 11.47 11.66
N LEU A 17 18.98 10.84 10.83
CA LEU A 17 18.39 9.54 11.16
C LEU A 17 19.40 8.41 10.89
N PRO A 18 19.62 7.49 11.84
CA PRO A 18 20.43 6.31 11.60
C PRO A 18 19.78 5.48 10.48
N ALA A 19 20.46 5.38 9.35
CA ALA A 19 20.04 4.55 8.23
C ALA A 19 20.10 3.08 8.67
N ARG A 20 18.96 2.55 9.11
CA ARG A 20 18.79 1.12 9.35
C ARG A 20 18.22 0.52 8.07
N THR A 21 19.06 -0.16 7.30
CA THR A 21 18.58 -1.04 6.24
C THR A 21 17.80 -2.17 6.90
N VAL A 22 16.47 -2.06 6.91
CA VAL A 22 15.60 -3.19 7.26
C VAL A 22 15.68 -4.14 6.08
N GLY A 23 16.69 -5.01 6.08
CA GLY A 23 16.73 -6.13 5.17
C GLY A 23 15.50 -6.98 5.45
N ASN A 24 14.59 -7.08 4.48
CA ASN A 24 13.70 -8.22 4.46
C ASN A 24 14.63 -9.43 4.29
N ASN A 25 14.89 -10.17 5.38
CA ASN A 25 15.74 -11.36 5.36
C ASN A 25 15.16 -12.48 4.47
N HIS A 26 14.00 -12.24 3.87
CA HIS A 26 13.39 -13.10 2.88
C HIS A 26 13.86 -12.69 1.49
N THR A 27 15.02 -13.19 1.06
CA THR A 27 15.30 -13.32 -0.37
C THR A 27 14.48 -14.50 -0.88
N PRO A 28 13.47 -14.29 -1.76
CA PRO A 28 12.75 -15.39 -2.35
C PRO A 28 13.76 -16.31 -3.03
N LYS A 29 13.72 -17.61 -2.72
CA LYS A 29 14.62 -18.58 -3.34
C LYS A 29 14.32 -18.60 -4.85
N LEU A 30 15.25 -18.09 -5.64
CA LEU A 30 15.13 -18.12 -7.09
C LEU A 30 15.14 -19.59 -7.58
N PRO A 31 14.41 -19.89 -8.66
CA PRO A 31 14.57 -21.16 -9.35
C PRO A 31 16.01 -21.33 -9.82
N LYS A 32 16.54 -22.56 -9.72
CA LYS A 32 17.93 -22.89 -10.12
C LYS A 32 18.25 -22.49 -11.56
N ASP A 33 17.27 -22.60 -12.45
CA ASP A 33 17.44 -22.25 -13.86
C ASP A 33 17.61 -20.72 -14.06
N LEU A 34 16.87 -19.91 -13.30
CA LEU A 34 16.99 -18.45 -13.34
C LEU A 34 18.31 -17.99 -12.71
N GLU A 35 18.74 -18.62 -11.61
CA GLU A 35 20.04 -18.37 -11.01
C GLU A 35 21.19 -18.70 -11.98
N THR A 36 21.09 -19.83 -12.68
CA THR A 36 22.05 -20.26 -13.71
C THR A 36 22.10 -19.25 -14.86
N LEU A 37 20.93 -18.76 -15.32
CA LEU A 37 20.83 -17.72 -16.34
C LEU A 37 21.50 -16.41 -15.91
N ILE A 38 21.30 -15.98 -14.66
CA ILE A 38 21.96 -14.80 -14.09
C ILE A 38 23.48 -14.96 -14.09
N GLN A 39 23.97 -16.14 -13.69
CA GLN A 39 25.41 -16.43 -13.70
C GLN A 39 25.99 -16.39 -15.11
N HIS A 40 25.29 -16.96 -16.10
CA HIS A 40 25.69 -16.90 -17.51
C HIS A 40 25.70 -15.46 -18.05
N TYR A 41 24.68 -14.67 -17.73
CA TYR A 41 24.61 -13.26 -18.07
C TYR A 41 25.75 -12.43 -17.48
N HIS A 42 26.04 -12.61 -16.18
CA HIS A 42 27.17 -11.95 -15.52
C HIS A 42 28.51 -12.35 -16.13
N PHE A 43 28.70 -13.62 -16.48
CA PHE A 43 29.90 -14.07 -17.17
C PHE A 43 30.07 -13.39 -18.53
N LEU A 44 29.01 -13.37 -19.36
CA LEU A 44 29.02 -12.70 -20.67
C LEU A 44 29.34 -11.21 -20.55
N ASN A 45 28.78 -10.51 -19.55
CA ASN A 45 29.10 -9.11 -19.27
C ASN A 45 30.56 -8.89 -18.89
N ARG A 46 31.14 -9.75 -18.06
CA ARG A 46 32.57 -9.68 -17.70
C ARG A 46 33.44 -9.82 -18.95
N VAL A 47 33.15 -10.80 -19.81
CA VAL A 47 33.89 -10.98 -21.07
C VAL A 47 33.72 -9.77 -21.98
N THR A 48 32.49 -9.28 -22.15
CA THR A 48 32.20 -8.10 -22.97
C THR A 48 32.95 -6.86 -22.47
N HIS A 49 33.06 -6.71 -21.15
CA HIS A 49 33.85 -5.64 -20.53
C HIS A 49 35.35 -5.79 -20.82
N SER A 50 35.90 -7.00 -20.71
CA SER A 50 37.30 -7.26 -21.08
C SER A 50 37.60 -6.91 -22.54
N ILE A 51 36.70 -7.28 -23.47
CA ILE A 51 36.84 -6.91 -24.89
C ILE A 51 36.65 -5.39 -25.09
N LYS A 52 35.77 -4.73 -24.34
CA LYS A 52 35.61 -3.26 -24.35
C LYS A 52 36.92 -2.57 -23.97
N LEU A 53 37.65 -3.10 -22.99
CA LEU A 53 38.95 -2.57 -22.57
C LEU A 53 40.00 -2.76 -23.67
N LEU A 54 40.08 -3.95 -24.29
CA LEU A 54 40.97 -4.20 -25.42
C LEU A 54 40.66 -3.32 -26.64
N ARG A 55 39.39 -3.03 -26.89
CA ARG A 55 38.97 -2.06 -27.92
C ARG A 55 39.43 -0.64 -27.58
N LYS A 56 39.33 -0.23 -26.31
CA LYS A 56 39.72 1.12 -25.87
C LYS A 56 41.24 1.30 -25.86
N TYR A 57 41.98 0.24 -25.54
CA TYR A 57 43.44 0.25 -25.45
C TYR A 57 44.05 -0.94 -26.21
N PRO A 58 44.01 -0.97 -27.57
CA PRO A 58 44.44 -2.15 -28.33
C PRO A 58 45.91 -2.54 -28.14
N HIS A 59 46.75 -1.58 -27.75
CA HIS A 59 48.17 -1.79 -27.46
C HIS A 59 48.43 -2.65 -26.22
N THR A 60 47.45 -2.80 -25.31
CA THR A 60 47.60 -3.65 -24.12
C THR A 60 47.40 -5.13 -24.40
N PHE A 61 47.06 -5.49 -25.65
CA PHE A 61 46.89 -6.88 -26.06
C PHE A 61 48.19 -7.67 -25.90
N SER A 62 48.07 -8.90 -25.41
CA SER A 62 49.19 -9.83 -25.22
C SER A 62 48.73 -11.27 -25.41
N SER A 63 49.66 -12.21 -25.55
CA SER A 63 49.37 -13.65 -25.66
C SER A 63 48.56 -14.21 -24.49
N SER A 64 48.69 -13.63 -23.28
CA SER A 64 47.89 -14.06 -22.12
C SER A 64 46.40 -13.74 -22.25
N HIS A 65 46.03 -12.73 -23.04
CA HIS A 65 44.62 -12.46 -23.36
C HIS A 65 44.04 -13.55 -24.26
N ASP A 66 44.83 -14.03 -25.23
CA ASP A 66 44.40 -15.08 -26.15
C ASP A 66 44.24 -16.42 -25.44
N GLN A 67 45.15 -16.75 -24.52
CA GLN A 67 45.04 -17.96 -23.68
C GLN A 67 43.79 -17.92 -22.79
N LYS A 68 43.46 -16.76 -22.20
CA LYS A 68 42.22 -16.58 -21.42
C LYS A 68 40.98 -16.68 -22.31
N TRP A 69 41.06 -16.16 -23.53
CA TRP A 69 39.98 -16.21 -24.50
C TRP A 69 39.61 -17.64 -24.88
N SER A 70 40.57 -18.54 -25.05
CA SER A 70 40.29 -19.96 -25.37
C SER A 70 39.35 -20.59 -24.33
N GLY A 71 39.58 -20.32 -23.05
CA GLY A 71 38.69 -20.77 -21.98
C GLY A 71 37.32 -20.07 -21.98
N TYR A 72 37.27 -18.79 -22.32
CA TYR A 72 36.00 -18.07 -22.48
C TYR A 72 35.19 -18.58 -23.66
N LEU A 73 35.85 -18.88 -24.78
CA LEU A 73 35.24 -19.33 -26.02
C LEU A 73 34.40 -20.60 -25.82
N THR A 74 34.97 -21.62 -25.17
CA THR A 74 34.25 -22.87 -24.85
C THR A 74 33.00 -22.59 -24.02
N ARG A 75 33.13 -21.76 -22.97
CA ARG A 75 32.01 -21.42 -22.10
C ARG A 75 30.94 -20.59 -22.80
N LEU A 76 31.34 -19.63 -23.64
CA LEU A 76 30.42 -18.81 -24.43
C LEU A 76 29.65 -19.64 -25.46
N ASN A 77 30.32 -20.55 -26.16
CA ASN A 77 29.68 -21.44 -27.11
C ASN A 77 28.63 -22.33 -26.42
N ASN A 78 28.95 -22.87 -25.23
CA ASN A 78 27.97 -23.62 -24.43
C ASN A 78 26.76 -22.76 -24.04
N ILE A 79 26.99 -21.51 -23.60
CA ILE A 79 25.92 -20.57 -23.26
C ILE A 79 25.06 -20.24 -24.49
N PHE A 80 25.66 -19.93 -25.63
CA PHE A 80 24.93 -19.57 -26.84
C PHE A 80 24.14 -20.76 -27.40
N ASN A 81 24.66 -21.99 -27.28
CA ASN A 81 23.92 -23.20 -27.61
C ASN A 81 22.76 -23.46 -26.66
N LEU A 82 22.96 -23.26 -25.35
CA LEU A 82 21.93 -23.43 -24.34
C LEU A 82 20.74 -22.49 -24.57
N TYR A 83 21.01 -21.24 -24.97
CA TYR A 83 19.99 -20.22 -25.22
C TYR A 83 19.76 -19.95 -26.72
N LYS A 84 19.99 -20.95 -27.59
CA LYS A 84 19.90 -20.80 -29.05
C LYS A 84 18.59 -20.19 -29.54
N SER A 85 17.47 -20.47 -28.87
CA SER A 85 16.14 -19.93 -29.19
C SER A 85 16.00 -18.43 -28.94
N THR A 86 16.90 -17.84 -28.14
CA THR A 86 16.90 -16.41 -27.82
C THR A 86 17.62 -15.58 -28.88
N PHE A 87 18.47 -16.22 -29.69
CA PHE A 87 19.24 -15.55 -30.72
C PHE A 87 18.61 -15.79 -32.10
N PRO A 88 18.47 -14.77 -32.96
CA PRO A 88 18.04 -14.97 -34.35
C PRO A 88 18.97 -15.91 -35.13
N ALA A 89 20.27 -15.83 -34.82
CA ALA A 89 21.30 -16.75 -35.26
C ALA A 89 22.34 -16.91 -34.13
N VAL A 90 22.87 -18.12 -33.94
CA VAL A 90 23.87 -18.38 -32.90
C VAL A 90 25.14 -17.57 -33.22
N PRO A 91 25.61 -16.70 -32.30
CA PRO A 91 26.79 -15.88 -32.56
C PRO A 91 28.03 -16.72 -32.83
N ILE A 92 28.68 -16.50 -33.97
CA ILE A 92 29.95 -17.15 -34.31
C ILE A 92 31.08 -16.33 -33.71
N LEU A 93 31.88 -16.96 -32.86
CA LEU A 93 32.99 -16.33 -32.17
C LEU A 93 34.35 -16.68 -32.82
N PRO A 94 35.31 -15.75 -32.82
CA PRO A 94 36.65 -15.97 -33.35
C PRO A 94 37.43 -16.98 -32.49
N LEU A 95 38.19 -17.87 -33.14
CA LEU A 95 39.02 -18.86 -32.45
C LEU A 95 40.20 -18.23 -31.67
N SER A 96 40.70 -17.08 -32.14
CA SER A 96 41.76 -16.30 -31.50
C SER A 96 41.39 -14.82 -31.53
N LEU A 97 41.67 -14.11 -30.44
CA LEU A 97 41.56 -12.65 -30.35
C LEU A 97 42.58 -11.94 -31.23
N LEU A 98 43.66 -12.61 -31.64
CA LEU A 98 44.66 -12.01 -32.52
C LEU A 98 44.04 -11.58 -33.86
N SER A 99 43.12 -12.38 -34.41
CA SER A 99 42.43 -12.06 -35.67
C SER A 99 41.52 -10.84 -35.57
N CYS A 100 41.05 -10.51 -34.35
CA CYS A 100 40.22 -9.34 -34.07
C CYS A 100 41.01 -8.04 -33.92
N ARG A 101 42.34 -8.05 -34.07
CA ARG A 101 43.12 -6.81 -34.05
C ARG A 101 42.90 -5.96 -35.30
N THR A 102 42.53 -6.59 -36.41
CA THR A 102 42.34 -5.93 -37.72
C THR A 102 41.28 -4.83 -37.68
N ASP A 103 40.25 -4.99 -36.83
CA ASP A 103 39.17 -4.03 -36.63
C ASP A 103 39.16 -3.40 -35.23
N ASN A 104 40.27 -3.52 -34.49
CA ASN A 104 40.39 -3.12 -33.09
C ASN A 104 39.29 -3.71 -32.19
N PHE A 105 38.93 -4.98 -32.38
CA PHE A 105 37.93 -5.73 -31.61
C PHE A 105 36.49 -5.20 -31.74
N ASN A 106 36.21 -4.36 -32.75
CA ASN A 106 34.90 -3.73 -32.89
C ASN A 106 33.79 -4.74 -33.17
N ASN A 107 33.96 -5.62 -34.15
CA ASN A 107 32.94 -6.61 -34.50
C ASN A 107 32.69 -7.57 -33.34
N LEU A 108 33.76 -8.07 -32.70
CA LEU A 108 33.64 -8.95 -31.54
C LEU A 108 32.87 -8.26 -30.39
N PHE A 109 33.20 -7.00 -30.09
CA PHE A 109 32.49 -6.24 -29.08
C PHE A 109 31.01 -6.07 -29.41
N GLN A 110 30.67 -5.75 -30.67
CA GLN A 110 29.27 -5.58 -31.08
C GLN A 110 28.50 -6.89 -30.96
N THR A 111 29.07 -8.02 -31.41
CA THR A 111 28.47 -9.35 -31.29
C THR A 111 28.20 -9.71 -29.82
N LEU A 112 29.19 -9.56 -28.94
CA LEU A 112 29.04 -9.86 -27.52
C LEU A 112 28.07 -8.90 -26.81
N SER A 113 28.11 -7.61 -27.17
CA SER A 113 27.19 -6.62 -26.62
C SER A 113 25.74 -6.88 -27.06
N HIS A 114 25.52 -7.31 -28.30
CA HIS A 114 24.20 -7.68 -28.78
C HIS A 114 23.70 -8.94 -28.07
N ALA A 115 24.54 -9.97 -27.96
CA ALA A 115 24.21 -11.20 -27.24
C ALA A 115 23.89 -10.93 -25.76
N SER A 116 24.64 -10.03 -25.10
CA SER A 116 24.37 -9.60 -23.71
C SER A 116 23.01 -8.93 -23.58
N LYS A 117 22.63 -8.06 -24.52
CA LYS A 117 21.30 -7.40 -24.51
C LYS A 117 20.18 -8.42 -24.66
N LEU A 118 20.32 -9.39 -25.56
CA LEU A 118 19.32 -10.46 -25.76
C LEU A 118 19.19 -11.34 -24.50
N LEU A 119 20.31 -11.76 -23.91
CA LEU A 119 20.30 -12.57 -22.70
C LEU A 119 19.76 -11.81 -21.48
N ARG A 120 20.00 -10.49 -21.41
CA ARG A 120 19.34 -9.60 -20.43
C ARG A 120 17.83 -9.57 -20.62
N GLY A 121 17.38 -9.49 -21.87
CA GLY A 121 15.96 -9.55 -22.21
C GLY A 121 15.31 -10.85 -21.73
N LEU A 122 15.94 -12.00 -22.01
CA LEU A 122 15.50 -13.30 -21.54
C LEU A 122 15.45 -13.38 -20.01
N HIS A 123 16.49 -12.88 -19.33
CA HIS A 123 16.54 -12.83 -17.87
C HIS A 123 15.35 -12.05 -17.30
N LEU A 124 15.10 -10.83 -17.79
CA LEU A 124 13.99 -10.00 -17.32
C LEU A 124 12.63 -10.66 -17.58
N LEU A 125 12.48 -11.34 -18.72
CA LEU A 125 11.27 -12.08 -19.04
C LEU A 125 11.03 -13.23 -18.05
N LYS A 126 12.06 -14.06 -17.79
CA LYS A 126 11.98 -15.20 -16.88
C LYS A 126 11.77 -14.79 -15.43
N GLU A 127 12.38 -13.67 -15.02
CA GLU A 127 12.15 -13.07 -13.70
C GLU A 127 10.69 -12.64 -13.53
N LYS A 128 10.11 -11.99 -14.55
CA LYS A 128 8.70 -11.60 -14.54
C LYS A 128 7.76 -12.81 -14.51
N GLU A 129 7.99 -13.82 -15.36
CA GLU A 129 7.20 -15.06 -15.36
C GLU A 129 7.19 -15.75 -13.99
N PHE A 130 8.35 -15.76 -13.31
CA PHE A 130 8.46 -16.30 -11.95
C PHE A 130 7.67 -15.47 -10.94
N GLN A 131 7.77 -14.14 -10.98
CA GLN A 131 7.02 -13.24 -10.11
C GLN A 131 5.50 -13.44 -10.29
N ASP A 132 5.02 -13.46 -11.54
CA ASP A 132 3.61 -13.63 -11.87
C ASP A 132 3.10 -15.00 -11.36
N SER A 133 3.89 -16.06 -11.54
CA SER A 133 3.56 -17.40 -11.04
C SER A 133 3.52 -17.46 -9.52
N SER A 134 4.46 -16.80 -8.84
CA SER A 134 4.51 -16.74 -7.37
C SER A 134 3.32 -15.99 -6.80
N ILE A 135 2.93 -14.86 -7.41
CA ILE A 135 1.74 -14.10 -7.01
C ILE A 135 0.50 -14.96 -7.17
N LYS A 136 0.35 -15.63 -8.33
CA LYS A 136 -0.80 -16.50 -8.59
C LYS A 136 -0.90 -17.63 -7.58
N ALA A 137 0.21 -18.32 -7.29
CA ALA A 137 0.24 -19.40 -6.30
C ALA A 137 -0.13 -18.90 -4.89
N HIS A 138 0.31 -17.69 -4.50
CA HIS A 138 -0.08 -17.08 -3.23
C HIS A 138 -1.56 -16.71 -3.18
N LEU A 139 -2.14 -16.23 -4.29
CA LEU A 139 -3.58 -15.97 -4.38
C LEU A 139 -4.39 -17.26 -4.27
N GLU A 140 -4.04 -18.30 -5.04
CA GLU A 140 -4.70 -19.62 -4.98
C GLU A 140 -4.62 -20.22 -3.57
N SER A 141 -3.45 -20.15 -2.93
CA SER A 141 -3.30 -20.60 -1.54
C SER A 141 -4.16 -19.78 -0.56
N ARG A 142 -4.29 -18.47 -0.79
CA ARG A 142 -5.11 -17.60 0.06
C ARG A 142 -6.60 -17.91 -0.12
N ASP A 143 -7.05 -18.13 -1.35
CA ASP A 143 -8.44 -18.48 -1.65
C ASP A 143 -8.78 -19.85 -1.07
N GLN A 144 -7.89 -20.84 -1.19
CA GLN A 144 -8.05 -22.13 -0.52
C GLN A 144 -8.14 -21.97 1.00
N ASN A 145 -7.31 -21.12 1.60
CA ASN A 145 -7.37 -20.84 3.03
C ASN A 145 -8.67 -20.11 3.42
N PHE A 146 -9.27 -19.30 2.55
CA PHE A 146 -10.57 -18.68 2.85
C PHE A 146 -11.64 -19.74 3.12
N ASP A 147 -11.66 -20.80 2.31
CA ASP A 147 -12.63 -21.90 2.44
C ASP A 147 -12.28 -22.91 3.55
N THR A 148 -10.98 -23.15 3.79
CA THR A 148 -10.52 -24.25 4.66
C THR A 148 -9.93 -23.83 6.00
N ASP A 149 -9.33 -22.65 6.09
CA ASP A 149 -8.68 -22.12 7.30
C ASP A 149 -8.70 -20.58 7.32
N ILE A 150 -9.84 -20.05 7.76
CA ILE A 150 -10.08 -18.60 7.90
C ILE A 150 -8.97 -17.92 8.71
N SER A 151 -8.34 -18.62 9.67
CA SER A 151 -7.25 -18.03 10.45
C SER A 151 -6.00 -17.81 9.62
N SER A 152 -5.58 -18.81 8.84
CA SER A 152 -4.46 -18.67 7.92
C SER A 152 -4.73 -17.63 6.83
N PHE A 153 -5.97 -17.54 6.33
CA PHE A 153 -6.40 -16.46 5.44
C PHE A 153 -6.19 -15.07 6.07
N ILE A 154 -6.76 -14.84 7.26
CA ILE A 154 -6.67 -13.54 7.96
C ILE A 154 -5.21 -13.15 8.21
N ASN A 155 -4.36 -14.11 8.58
CA ASN A 155 -2.93 -13.87 8.79
C ASN A 155 -2.22 -13.41 7.51
N SER A 156 -2.49 -14.10 6.40
CA SER A 156 -1.94 -13.74 5.08
C SER A 156 -2.46 -12.39 4.59
N ALA A 157 -3.77 -12.16 4.66
CA ALA A 157 -4.42 -10.95 4.16
C ALA A 157 -4.00 -9.67 4.89
N LEU A 158 -3.79 -9.74 6.20
CA LEU A 158 -3.43 -8.56 7.01
C LEU A 158 -1.93 -8.22 6.97
N SER A 159 -1.08 -9.11 6.44
CA SER A 159 0.39 -8.93 6.34
C SER A 159 1.05 -8.39 7.63
N ARG A 160 0.50 -8.74 8.80
CA ARG A 160 0.95 -8.26 10.11
C ARG A 160 0.82 -9.34 11.18
N SER A 161 1.69 -9.31 12.18
CA SER A 161 1.53 -10.13 13.38
C SER A 161 0.27 -9.71 14.13
N ARG A 162 -0.61 -10.68 14.44
CA ARG A 162 -1.83 -10.41 15.22
C ARG A 162 -1.46 -9.81 16.57
N HIS A 163 -1.93 -8.59 16.83
CA HIS A 163 -1.87 -8.01 18.16
C HIS A 163 -3.09 -8.55 18.92
N ARG A 164 -2.86 -9.51 19.82
CA ARG A 164 -3.93 -10.12 20.60
C ARG A 164 -4.15 -9.31 21.87
N ILE A 165 -5.32 -8.68 21.99
CA ILE A 165 -5.76 -8.11 23.26
C ILE A 165 -6.39 -9.26 24.05
N VAL A 166 -5.80 -9.61 25.20
CA VAL A 166 -6.37 -10.58 26.12
C VAL A 166 -7.12 -9.81 27.19
N LEU A 167 -8.44 -9.98 27.20
CA LEU A 167 -9.28 -9.45 28.28
C LEU A 167 -9.30 -10.49 29.40
N ASN A 168 -8.96 -10.07 30.61
CA ASN A 168 -8.90 -10.96 31.78
C ASN A 168 -10.19 -10.90 32.62
N ARG A 169 -11.02 -9.87 32.40
CA ARG A 169 -12.19 -9.59 33.22
C ARG A 169 -13.26 -8.93 32.37
N VAL A 170 -14.50 -9.38 32.50
CA VAL A 170 -15.65 -8.85 31.76
C VAL A 170 -16.85 -8.75 32.69
N PHE A 171 -17.52 -7.61 32.67
CA PHE A 171 -18.81 -7.44 33.33
C PHE A 171 -19.93 -7.80 32.36
N ILE A 172 -20.87 -8.63 32.81
CA ILE A 172 -22.11 -8.93 32.09
C ILE A 172 -23.28 -8.41 32.91
N ASP A 173 -24.20 -7.73 32.24
CA ASP A 173 -25.48 -7.32 32.81
C ASP A 173 -26.40 -8.56 32.91
N HIS A 174 -26.52 -9.13 34.12
CA HIS A 174 -27.54 -10.15 34.44
C HIS A 174 -28.77 -9.45 35.06
N PRO A 175 -30.01 -9.91 34.80
CA PRO A 175 -31.25 -9.24 35.21
C PRO A 175 -31.47 -8.99 36.71
N THR A 176 -30.56 -9.44 37.57
CA THR A 176 -30.68 -9.34 39.03
C THR A 176 -29.43 -8.77 39.71
N THR A 177 -28.22 -8.96 39.15
CA THR A 177 -26.96 -8.39 39.65
C THR A 177 -25.90 -8.35 38.55
N LEU A 178 -24.98 -7.38 38.59
CA LEU A 178 -23.83 -7.34 37.67
C LEU A 178 -22.87 -8.49 37.97
N GLN A 179 -22.58 -9.33 36.97
CA GLN A 179 -21.70 -10.49 37.13
C GLN A 179 -20.32 -10.19 36.55
N LEU A 180 -19.28 -10.32 37.38
CA LEU A 180 -17.88 -10.22 36.94
C LEU A 180 -17.35 -11.61 36.56
N LEU A 181 -17.06 -11.80 35.28
CA LEU A 181 -16.37 -12.98 34.79
C LEU A 181 -14.85 -12.81 34.92
N THR A 182 -14.21 -13.83 35.46
CA THR A 182 -12.74 -13.89 35.62
C THR A 182 -12.13 -15.18 35.06
N ASP A 183 -12.95 -16.22 34.79
CA ASP A 183 -12.49 -17.43 34.12
C ASP A 183 -12.19 -17.13 32.63
N PRO A 184 -11.02 -17.51 32.10
CA PRO A 184 -10.63 -17.20 30.72
C PRO A 184 -11.58 -17.74 29.65
N ARG A 185 -12.23 -18.89 29.88
CA ARG A 185 -13.18 -19.48 28.91
C ARG A 185 -14.46 -18.68 28.92
N ASP A 186 -15.00 -18.39 30.09
CA ASP A 186 -16.24 -17.62 30.24
C ASP A 186 -16.08 -16.19 29.71
N VAL A 187 -14.93 -15.55 29.99
CA VAL A 187 -14.57 -14.24 29.42
C VAL A 187 -14.50 -14.31 27.89
N SER A 188 -13.85 -15.32 27.31
CA SER A 188 -13.75 -15.47 25.85
C SER A 188 -15.12 -15.64 25.20
N VAL A 189 -16.00 -16.46 25.79
CA VAL A 189 -17.36 -16.70 25.29
C VAL A 189 -18.19 -15.41 25.34
N ALA A 190 -18.17 -14.71 26.48
CA ALA A 190 -18.90 -13.47 26.67
C ALA A 190 -18.48 -12.36 25.70
N VAL A 191 -17.16 -12.19 25.51
CA VAL A 191 -16.59 -11.19 24.59
C VAL A 191 -16.97 -11.52 23.15
N THR A 192 -16.84 -12.79 22.75
CA THR A 192 -17.21 -13.23 21.39
C THR A 192 -18.69 -12.97 21.13
N ASN A 193 -19.55 -13.35 22.07
CA ASN A 193 -20.99 -13.14 21.97
C ASN A 193 -21.34 -11.65 21.89
N HIS A 194 -20.74 -10.81 22.73
CA HIS A 194 -20.93 -9.36 22.69
C HIS A 194 -20.58 -8.79 21.33
N PHE A 195 -19.38 -9.04 20.81
CA PHE A 195 -18.97 -8.44 19.53
C PHE A 195 -19.70 -9.00 18.30
N GLN A 196 -20.22 -10.24 18.37
CA GLN A 196 -21.07 -10.80 17.32
C GLN A 196 -22.46 -10.15 17.25
N HIS A 197 -22.98 -9.63 18.38
CA HIS A 197 -24.35 -9.14 18.48
C HIS A 197 -24.46 -7.65 18.86
N ALA A 198 -23.35 -6.98 19.19
CA ALA A 198 -23.32 -5.57 19.62
C ALA A 198 -23.85 -4.60 18.55
N VAL A 199 -23.88 -5.02 17.28
CA VAL A 199 -24.43 -4.23 16.18
C VAL A 199 -25.64 -4.96 15.57
N PRO A 200 -26.87 -4.44 15.71
CA PRO A 200 -28.06 -5.06 15.12
C PRO A 200 -28.01 -4.99 13.58
N ILE A 201 -28.02 -6.15 12.93
CA ILE A 201 -27.87 -6.32 11.47
C ILE A 201 -29.07 -5.73 10.68
N ASN A 202 -30.26 -5.63 11.30
CA ASN A 202 -31.51 -5.35 10.56
C ASN A 202 -31.86 -3.87 10.35
N SER A 203 -31.04 -2.90 10.81
CA SER A 203 -31.40 -1.46 10.75
C SER A 203 -30.62 -0.65 9.70
N LEU A 204 -29.80 -1.27 8.84
CA LEU A 204 -28.67 -0.56 8.21
C LEU A 204 -28.93 0.03 6.82
N LEU A 205 -30.10 -0.22 6.22
CA LEU A 205 -30.41 0.26 4.87
C LEU A 205 -31.14 1.61 4.83
N SER A 206 -31.54 2.16 5.97
CA SER A 206 -32.20 3.47 6.05
C SER A 206 -31.26 4.53 6.61
N PRO A 207 -31.16 5.72 5.98
CA PRO A 207 -30.48 6.86 6.60
C PRO A 207 -30.99 7.07 8.03
N PRO A 208 -30.13 7.44 9.00
CA PRO A 208 -30.53 7.55 10.40
C PRO A 208 -31.73 8.50 10.54
N SER A 209 -32.74 8.08 11.32
CA SER A 209 -33.86 8.96 11.70
C SER A 209 -33.34 10.10 12.58
N LEU A 210 -34.11 11.20 12.67
CA LEU A 210 -33.72 12.32 13.55
C LEU A 210 -33.62 11.86 15.01
N GLU A 211 -34.52 10.98 15.45
CA GLU A 211 -34.50 10.39 16.78
C GLU A 211 -33.24 9.55 17.03
N LYS A 212 -32.84 8.70 16.07
CA LYS A 212 -31.62 7.88 16.17
C LYS A 212 -30.36 8.74 16.19
N TRP A 213 -30.34 9.84 15.42
CA TRP A 213 -29.25 10.81 15.45
C TRP A 213 -29.14 11.47 16.84
N LEU A 214 -30.24 12.01 17.35
CA LEU A 214 -30.27 12.68 18.64
C LEU A 214 -29.89 11.75 19.80
N SER A 215 -30.35 10.49 19.77
CA SER A 215 -29.97 9.48 20.78
C SER A 215 -28.48 9.08 20.70
N THR A 216 -27.91 9.08 19.49
CA THR A 216 -26.48 8.81 19.31
C THR A 216 -25.63 9.97 19.83
N VAL A 217 -26.00 11.21 19.49
CA VAL A 217 -25.29 12.40 19.96
C VAL A 217 -25.35 12.50 21.49
N SER A 218 -26.53 12.25 22.10
CA SER A 218 -26.68 12.31 23.56
C SER A 218 -25.86 11.25 24.30
N SER A 219 -25.67 10.06 23.70
CA SER A 219 -24.92 8.95 24.27
C SER A 219 -23.39 9.02 24.10
N MET A 220 -22.86 10.07 23.43
CA MET A 220 -21.42 10.27 23.30
C MET A 220 -20.71 10.37 24.69
N PRO A 221 -19.45 9.96 24.84
CA PRO A 221 -18.77 10.00 26.14
C PRO A 221 -18.42 11.44 26.57
N ASN A 222 -18.62 11.74 27.86
CA ASN A 222 -18.17 13.02 28.45
C ASN A 222 -16.70 12.95 28.87
N GLY A 223 -16.03 14.11 28.93
CA GLY A 223 -14.67 14.27 29.45
C GLY A 223 -13.57 13.76 28.53
N LYS A 224 -13.86 13.59 27.23
CA LYS A 224 -12.84 13.28 26.23
C LYS A 224 -12.12 14.55 25.80
N ALA A 225 -10.81 14.45 25.56
CA ALA A 225 -10.03 15.57 25.06
C ALA A 225 -10.54 15.98 23.66
N PRO A 226 -10.81 17.27 23.42
CA PRO A 226 -11.17 17.74 22.09
C PRO A 226 -9.98 17.67 21.12
N GLY A 227 -10.28 17.62 19.83
CA GLY A 227 -9.27 17.85 18.79
C GLY A 227 -8.77 19.30 18.79
N PRO A 228 -7.81 19.63 17.92
CA PRO A 228 -7.28 20.99 17.73
C PRO A 228 -8.33 22.10 17.53
N SER A 229 -9.52 21.77 16.99
CA SER A 229 -10.67 22.68 16.87
C SER A 229 -11.29 23.11 18.20
N MET A 230 -10.93 22.43 19.28
CA MET A 230 -11.54 22.55 20.61
C MET A 230 -13.03 22.17 20.67
N ILE A 231 -13.58 21.56 19.61
CA ILE A 231 -14.96 21.06 19.60
C ILE A 231 -15.02 19.76 20.42
N THR A 232 -15.70 19.81 21.56
CA THR A 232 -15.90 18.63 22.42
C THR A 232 -17.20 17.90 22.09
N TYR A 233 -17.35 16.67 22.57
CA TYR A 233 -18.61 15.93 22.45
C TYR A 233 -19.77 16.63 23.19
N GLU A 234 -19.49 17.30 24.31
CA GLU A 234 -20.46 18.09 25.06
C GLU A 234 -21.00 19.25 24.22
N MET A 235 -20.14 19.92 23.45
CA MET A 235 -20.59 20.95 22.52
C MET A 235 -21.55 20.40 21.47
N LEU A 236 -21.28 19.18 20.95
CA LEU A 236 -22.19 18.50 20.02
C LEU A 236 -23.53 18.12 20.67
N LYS A 237 -23.52 17.68 21.93
CA LYS A 237 -24.73 17.36 22.71
C LYS A 237 -25.63 18.57 22.93
N HIS A 238 -25.05 19.76 23.06
CA HIS A 238 -25.78 21.00 23.30
C HIS A 238 -26.17 21.74 22.03
N LEU A 239 -25.94 21.17 20.84
CA LEU A 239 -26.34 21.79 19.58
C LEU A 239 -27.87 21.96 19.50
N GLY A 240 -28.29 23.14 19.05
CA GLY A 240 -29.70 23.42 18.80
C GLY A 240 -30.31 22.53 17.71
N PRO A 241 -31.65 22.43 17.64
CA PRO A 241 -32.35 21.57 16.69
C PRO A 241 -32.02 21.91 15.23
N THR A 242 -31.82 23.18 14.90
CA THR A 242 -31.43 23.63 13.55
C THR A 242 -30.06 23.08 13.14
N THR A 243 -29.07 23.12 14.04
CA THR A 243 -27.72 22.61 13.75
C THR A 243 -27.70 21.09 13.66
N ASN A 244 -28.44 20.41 14.54
CA ASN A 244 -28.63 18.97 14.46
C ASN A 244 -29.29 18.53 13.14
N SER A 245 -30.28 19.28 12.66
CA SER A 245 -30.92 19.04 11.37
C SER A 245 -29.95 19.22 10.19
N LEU A 246 -29.07 20.22 10.25
CA LEU A 246 -28.02 20.43 9.25
C LEU A 246 -26.98 19.30 9.23
N LEU A 247 -26.49 18.87 10.40
CA LEU A 247 -25.56 17.74 10.53
C LEU A 247 -26.19 16.43 10.05
N LEU A 248 -27.48 16.21 10.35
CA LEU A 248 -28.19 15.05 9.85
C LEU A 248 -28.37 15.10 8.32
N THR A 249 -28.60 16.28 7.75
CA THR A 249 -28.70 16.45 6.29
C THR A 249 -27.39 16.12 5.58
N LEU A 250 -26.25 16.54 6.15
CA LEU A 250 -24.90 16.15 5.72
C LEU A 250 -24.77 14.62 5.66
N ILE A 251 -25.12 13.94 6.76
CA ILE A 251 -25.03 12.48 6.90
C ILE A 251 -25.90 11.73 5.91
N ARG A 252 -27.13 12.18 5.67
CA ARG A 252 -28.09 11.48 4.81
C ARG A 252 -27.79 11.60 3.31
N LYS A 253 -27.07 12.63 2.90
CA LYS A 253 -26.78 12.93 1.48
C LYS A 253 -25.61 12.11 0.93
N CYS A 254 -24.76 11.58 1.80
CA CYS A 254 -23.62 10.76 1.43
C CYS A 254 -24.01 9.29 1.66
N GLY A 255 -24.04 8.47 0.61
CA GLY A 255 -24.21 6.99 0.70
C GLY A 255 -22.97 6.32 1.31
N ASN A 256 -22.55 6.83 2.47
CA ASN A 256 -21.30 6.51 3.13
C ASN A 256 -21.55 5.39 4.13
N PHE A 257 -20.73 4.36 4.10
CA PHE A 257 -20.84 3.20 5.00
C PHE A 257 -19.77 3.23 6.10
N ALA A 258 -18.85 4.20 6.06
CA ALA A 258 -17.80 4.42 7.03
C ALA A 258 -18.01 5.74 7.79
N GLY A 259 -17.67 5.77 9.08
CA GLY A 259 -17.74 6.98 9.91
C GLY A 259 -19.15 7.38 10.39
N LEU A 260 -20.19 6.60 10.06
CA LEU A 260 -21.58 6.86 10.45
C LEU A 260 -22.08 5.85 11.51
N PRO A 261 -23.02 6.25 12.39
CA PRO A 261 -23.63 5.34 13.36
C PRO A 261 -24.34 4.17 12.67
N GLY A 262 -23.90 2.95 12.97
CA GLY A 262 -24.40 1.72 12.35
C GLY A 262 -23.78 1.38 10.99
N GLY A 263 -22.97 2.26 10.40
CA GLY A 263 -22.24 1.94 9.16
C GLY A 263 -21.24 0.80 9.40
N THR A 264 -21.24 -0.20 8.52
CA THR A 264 -20.29 -1.31 8.56
C THR A 264 -19.62 -1.50 7.20
N CYS A 265 -18.40 -2.06 7.20
CA CYS A 265 -17.78 -2.49 5.94
C CYS A 265 -18.49 -3.71 5.32
N ARG A 266 -19.35 -4.39 6.09
CA ARG A 266 -20.02 -5.62 5.66
C ARG A 266 -21.01 -5.35 4.54
N ASP A 267 -21.80 -4.29 4.63
CA ASP A 267 -22.87 -4.02 3.66
C ASP A 267 -22.32 -3.66 2.27
N PRO A 268 -21.29 -2.80 2.13
CA PRO A 268 -20.62 -2.60 0.84
C PRO A 268 -20.02 -3.88 0.27
N ILE A 269 -19.43 -4.73 1.12
CA ILE A 269 -18.83 -6.00 0.69
C ILE A 269 -19.91 -6.94 0.18
N ILE A 270 -20.99 -7.17 0.94
CA ILE A 270 -22.11 -8.03 0.51
C ILE A 270 -22.77 -7.48 -0.75
N THR A 271 -22.93 -6.16 -0.85
CA THR A 271 -23.49 -5.51 -2.04
C THR A 271 -22.60 -5.77 -3.26
N LEU A 272 -21.29 -5.61 -3.10
CA LEU A 272 -20.33 -5.88 -4.16
C LEU A 272 -20.31 -7.36 -4.55
N GLU A 273 -20.32 -8.29 -3.59
CA GLU A 273 -20.43 -9.73 -3.81
C GLU A 273 -21.71 -10.09 -4.56
N SER A 274 -22.84 -9.48 -4.21
CA SER A 274 -24.13 -9.70 -4.87
C SER A 274 -24.11 -9.21 -6.32
N ILE A 275 -23.50 -8.04 -6.57
CA ILE A 275 -23.32 -7.50 -7.94
C ILE A 275 -22.42 -8.42 -8.78
N ILE A 276 -21.33 -8.93 -8.19
CA ILE A 276 -20.43 -9.88 -8.86
C ILE A 276 -21.17 -11.19 -9.16
N HIS A 277 -21.95 -11.70 -8.21
CA HIS A 277 -22.72 -12.92 -8.36
C HIS A 277 -23.78 -12.80 -9.47
N ASP A 278 -24.54 -11.71 -9.50
CA ASP A 278 -25.55 -11.44 -10.54
C ASP A 278 -24.91 -11.35 -11.93
N ALA A 279 -23.78 -10.62 -12.05
CA ALA A 279 -23.08 -10.48 -13.31
C ALA A 279 -22.58 -11.84 -13.85
N ASN A 280 -22.05 -12.69 -12.97
CA ASN A 280 -21.62 -14.03 -13.31
C ASN A 280 -22.81 -14.93 -13.72
N HIS A 281 -23.93 -14.87 -12.99
CA HIS A 281 -25.11 -15.67 -13.30
C HIS A 281 -25.73 -15.27 -14.65
N ASN A 282 -25.82 -13.96 -14.91
CA ASN A 282 -26.43 -13.40 -16.12
C ASN A 282 -25.45 -13.30 -17.31
N LYS A 283 -24.19 -13.71 -17.14
CA LYS A 283 -23.11 -13.59 -18.13
C LYS A 283 -22.93 -12.17 -18.67
N SER A 284 -23.15 -11.17 -17.82
CA SER A 284 -22.96 -9.76 -18.18
C SER A 284 -21.56 -9.29 -17.82
N SER A 285 -21.02 -8.36 -18.60
CA SER A 285 -19.70 -7.76 -18.31
C SER A 285 -19.81 -6.79 -17.13
N LEU A 286 -19.04 -7.04 -16.07
CA LEU A 286 -18.94 -6.15 -14.91
C LEU A 286 -17.55 -5.51 -14.85
N TRP A 287 -17.51 -4.19 -14.68
CA TRP A 287 -16.27 -3.43 -14.48
C TRP A 287 -16.33 -2.73 -13.12
N ILE A 288 -15.34 -3.00 -12.26
CA ILE A 288 -15.23 -2.39 -10.93
C ILE A 288 -14.06 -1.41 -10.93
N LEU A 289 -14.35 -0.15 -10.61
CA LEU A 289 -13.32 0.87 -10.36
C LEU A 289 -13.08 0.98 -8.87
N SER A 290 -11.91 0.53 -8.41
CA SER A 290 -11.44 0.76 -7.05
C SER A 290 -10.52 1.97 -7.02
N GLN A 291 -10.85 2.97 -6.20
CA GLN A 291 -10.07 4.18 -6.04
C GLN A 291 -9.69 4.33 -4.57
N ASP A 292 -8.40 4.50 -4.32
CA ASP A 292 -7.87 4.88 -3.02
C ASP A 292 -7.22 6.27 -3.10
N ILE A 293 -7.43 7.09 -2.07
CA ILE A 293 -6.92 8.45 -2.02
C ILE A 293 -5.78 8.48 -1.00
N SER A 294 -4.57 8.77 -1.49
CA SER A 294 -3.40 8.86 -0.61
C SER A 294 -3.58 9.96 0.42
N LYS A 295 -3.44 9.60 1.70
CA LYS A 295 -3.49 10.52 2.84
C LYS A 295 -4.72 11.44 2.76
N THR A 296 -5.91 10.85 2.74
CA THR A 296 -7.20 11.55 2.60
C THR A 296 -7.26 12.82 3.46
N PHE A 297 -6.96 12.72 4.76
CA PHE A 297 -6.99 13.84 5.70
C PHE A 297 -6.01 14.96 5.32
N ASP A 298 -4.75 14.63 5.03
CA ASP A 298 -3.70 15.60 4.73
C ASP A 298 -3.89 16.27 3.36
N SER A 299 -4.65 15.63 2.47
CA SER A 299 -4.82 16.05 1.08
C SER A 299 -6.09 16.88 0.83
N VAL A 300 -6.97 17.05 1.82
CA VAL A 300 -8.22 17.83 1.64
C VAL A 300 -7.89 19.30 1.33
N ASN A 301 -8.36 19.74 0.15
CA ASN A 301 -8.28 21.13 -0.26
C ASN A 301 -9.55 21.88 0.15
N LEU A 302 -9.42 23.00 0.89
CA LEU A 302 -10.56 23.78 1.39
C LEU A 302 -11.45 24.36 0.29
N THR A 303 -10.91 24.65 -0.89
CA THR A 303 -11.70 25.10 -2.05
C THR A 303 -12.57 23.98 -2.58
N ILE A 304 -12.04 22.76 -2.67
CA ILE A 304 -12.81 21.58 -3.10
C ILE A 304 -13.87 21.23 -2.05
N LEU A 305 -13.51 21.29 -0.75
CA LEU A 305 -14.44 21.10 0.35
C LEU A 305 -15.59 22.12 0.29
N LYS A 306 -15.30 23.40 0.04
CA LYS A 306 -16.31 24.44 -0.17
C LYS A 306 -17.30 24.06 -1.26
N PHE A 307 -16.81 23.67 -2.44
CA PHE A 307 -17.68 23.28 -3.55
C PHE A 307 -18.51 22.02 -3.23
N ALA A 308 -17.95 21.06 -2.49
CA ALA A 308 -18.69 19.89 -2.04
C ALA A 308 -19.83 20.25 -1.08
N LEU A 309 -19.57 21.16 -0.13
CA LEU A 309 -20.57 21.66 0.83
C LEU A 309 -21.67 22.48 0.14
N GLU A 310 -21.32 23.28 -0.88
CA GLU A 310 -22.29 23.99 -1.72
C GLU A 310 -23.15 23.02 -2.53
N ARG A 311 -22.54 21.95 -3.09
CA ARG A 311 -23.23 20.93 -3.88
C ARG A 311 -24.31 20.19 -3.08
N ILE A 312 -24.08 19.93 -1.79
CA ILE A 312 -25.09 19.33 -0.89
C ILE A 312 -26.13 20.34 -0.39
N ARG A 313 -26.05 21.60 -0.81
CA ARG A 313 -26.97 22.71 -0.51
C ARG A 313 -26.98 23.13 0.96
N LEU A 314 -25.82 23.15 1.62
CA LEU A 314 -25.72 23.75 2.94
C LEU A 314 -25.89 25.28 2.89
N PRO A 315 -26.46 25.91 3.94
CA PRO A 315 -26.52 27.36 4.04
C PRO A 315 -25.13 27.99 4.03
N ALA A 316 -24.97 29.13 3.35
CA ALA A 316 -23.68 29.82 3.22
C ALA A 316 -23.04 30.17 4.58
N SER A 317 -23.84 30.47 5.60
CA SER A 317 -23.38 30.69 6.97
C SER A 317 -22.75 29.44 7.58
N ALA A 318 -23.33 28.26 7.36
CA ALA A 318 -22.80 26.98 7.81
C ALA A 318 -21.49 26.61 7.08
N ILE A 319 -21.44 26.83 5.77
CA ILE A 319 -20.22 26.60 4.97
C ILE A 319 -19.08 27.49 5.48
N THR A 320 -19.37 28.78 5.72
CA THR A 320 -18.39 29.73 6.24
C THR A 320 -17.87 29.30 7.61
N LEU A 321 -18.78 28.86 8.50
CA LEU A 321 -18.41 28.34 9.81
C LEU A 321 -17.48 27.13 9.69
N ILE A 322 -17.82 26.13 8.89
CA ILE A 322 -17.02 24.91 8.70
C ILE A 322 -15.62 25.26 8.14
N LEU A 323 -15.55 26.10 7.11
CA LEU A 323 -14.27 26.48 6.52
C LEU A 323 -13.41 27.28 7.50
N SER A 324 -14.03 28.12 8.34
CA SER A 324 -13.30 28.94 9.33
C SER A 324 -12.53 28.11 10.36
N ILE A 325 -13.01 26.89 10.67
CA ILE A 325 -12.32 25.94 11.57
C ILE A 325 -10.94 25.56 11.02
N PHE A 326 -10.79 25.52 9.69
CA PHE A 326 -9.58 25.04 9.03
C PHE A 326 -8.73 26.15 8.40
N MET A 327 -9.20 27.40 8.43
CA MET A 327 -8.48 28.56 7.89
C MET A 327 -7.46 29.12 8.88
N ASN A 328 -6.38 29.71 8.36
CA ASN A 328 -5.37 30.45 9.13
C ASN A 328 -4.71 29.70 10.30
N ARG A 329 -4.60 28.37 10.19
CA ARG A 329 -3.96 27.54 11.21
C ARG A 329 -2.44 27.55 11.06
N SER A 330 -1.74 27.49 12.19
CA SER A 330 -0.29 27.27 12.26
C SER A 330 0.00 26.14 13.22
N ASN A 331 0.94 25.27 12.86
CA ASN A 331 1.31 24.09 13.64
C ASN A 331 2.78 24.17 14.09
N TRP A 332 3.08 23.46 15.16
CA TRP A 332 4.42 23.16 15.67
C TRP A 332 4.60 21.65 15.68
N VAL A 333 5.82 21.17 15.46
CA VAL A 333 6.15 19.75 15.60
C VAL A 333 6.87 19.56 16.92
N PHE A 334 6.36 18.67 17.76
CA PHE A 334 7.06 18.24 18.97
C PHE A 334 8.20 17.29 18.60
N THR A 335 9.42 17.66 18.95
CA THR A 335 10.61 16.81 18.76
C THR A 335 11.24 16.48 20.10
N ALA A 336 12.17 15.52 20.11
CA ALA A 336 12.95 15.19 21.31
C ALA A 336 13.80 16.36 21.85
N TYR A 337 13.96 17.43 21.07
CA TYR A 337 14.75 18.63 21.42
C TYR A 337 13.88 19.86 21.68
N GLY A 338 12.56 19.70 21.74
CA GLY A 338 11.59 20.77 21.91
C GLY A 338 10.71 21.01 20.68
N GLU A 339 9.97 22.11 20.71
CA GLU A 339 9.04 22.52 19.65
C GLU A 339 9.78 23.17 18.48
N THR A 340 9.42 22.82 17.24
CA THR A 340 9.93 23.52 16.04
C THR A 340 9.34 24.92 15.91
N SER A 341 9.92 25.77 15.08
CA SER A 341 9.26 27.02 14.67
C SER A 341 7.88 26.76 14.03
N SER A 342 6.90 27.64 14.29
CA SER A 342 5.56 27.51 13.74
C SER A 342 5.56 27.57 12.21
N TYR A 343 4.74 26.75 11.55
CA TYR A 343 4.50 26.83 10.11
C TYR A 343 3.01 26.92 9.80
N ARG A 344 2.66 27.65 8.74
CA ARG A 344 1.26 27.84 8.33
C ARG A 344 0.75 26.61 7.58
N VAL A 345 -0.39 26.08 8.00
CA VAL A 345 -1.07 24.95 7.36
C VAL A 345 -1.83 25.46 6.14
N ARG A 346 -1.54 24.89 4.96
CA ARG A 346 -2.14 25.32 3.67
C ARG A 346 -3.24 24.38 3.17
N ILE A 347 -3.08 23.09 3.42
CA ILE A 347 -4.01 22.03 3.00
C ILE A 347 -4.13 21.02 4.13
N GLY A 348 -5.17 20.20 4.06
CA GLY A 348 -5.38 19.10 4.98
C GLY A 348 -6.11 19.51 6.25
N ILE A 349 -6.74 18.50 6.84
CA ILE A 349 -7.50 18.60 8.08
C ILE A 349 -6.86 17.64 9.09
N ASP A 350 -6.86 18.03 10.37
CA ASP A 350 -6.13 17.29 11.40
C ASP A 350 -6.83 15.97 11.73
N GLN A 351 -6.04 14.91 11.80
CA GLN A 351 -6.53 13.59 12.23
C GLN A 351 -6.94 13.64 13.70
N GLY A 352 -8.14 13.13 14.00
CA GLY A 352 -8.70 13.14 15.36
C GLY A 352 -9.73 14.25 15.61
N GLU A 353 -10.03 15.08 14.61
CA GLU A 353 -11.12 16.06 14.69
C GLU A 353 -12.50 15.40 14.73
N VAL A 354 -13.34 15.84 15.68
CA VAL A 354 -14.63 15.19 15.98
C VAL A 354 -15.63 15.32 14.83
N ILE A 355 -15.63 16.46 14.14
CA ILE A 355 -16.59 16.75 13.07
C ILE A 355 -16.18 16.13 11.72
N PHE A 356 -14.94 15.66 11.62
CA PHE A 356 -14.33 15.35 10.33
C PHE A 356 -14.87 14.09 9.65
N PRO A 357 -15.25 12.99 10.34
CA PRO A 357 -15.87 11.84 9.66
C PRO A 357 -17.18 12.19 8.91
N LEU A 358 -17.71 13.40 9.13
CA LEU A 358 -18.93 13.92 8.51
C LEU A 358 -18.65 14.88 7.34
N LEU A 359 -17.39 15.28 7.10
CA LEU A 359 -16.94 16.21 6.06
C LEU A 359 -16.18 15.45 4.96
#